data_AF-A0A5C8WY07-F1
#
_entry.id   AF-A0A5C8WY07-F1
#
_cell.length_a   1.000
_cell.length_b   1.000
_cell.length_c   1.000
_cell.angle_alpha   90.00
_cell.angle_beta   90.00
_cell.angle_gamma   90.00
#
_symmetry.space_group_name_H-M   'P 1'
#
loop_
_entity.id
_entity.type
_entity.pdbx_description
1 polymer ?
#
loop_
_entity_poly.entity_id
_entity_poly.type
_entity_poly.pdbx_seq_one_letter_code
_entity_poly.pdbx_strand_id
1 'polypeptide(L)'
;MARTVRNAKLDIRSRRAKLVVRLELYWTVISAGCAVGYRRGANGGTWVAQMRDSAKQHDDALGAADDNRDADSLTVFSFAQAQERARVYFARKVRELAGLD
;
A
#
# COMPACT_ATOMS: atom_id res chain seq x y z
N MET A 1 -16.50 3.17 6.33
CA MET A 1 -15.18 3.17 5.68
C MET A 1 -14.27 4.17 6.37
N ALA A 2 -13.06 3.78 6.74
CA ALA A 2 -12.07 4.72 7.28
C ALA A 2 -11.66 5.72 6.19
N ARG A 3 -11.46 6.98 6.56
CA ARG A 3 -11.07 8.03 5.62
C ARG A 3 -9.74 7.66 4.94
N THR A 4 -9.68 7.81 3.62
CA THR A 4 -8.44 7.71 2.84
C THR A 4 -7.48 8.81 3.30
N VAL A 5 -6.28 8.41 3.73
CA VAL A 5 -5.18 9.35 4.01
C VAL A 5 -4.76 9.97 2.69
N ARG A 6 -4.71 11.30 2.63
CA ARG A 6 -4.30 12.00 1.41
C ARG A 6 -2.79 11.97 1.28
N ASN A 7 -2.30 11.65 0.09
CA ASN A 7 -0.90 11.83 -0.26
C ASN A 7 -0.81 12.45 -1.66
N ALA A 8 -0.41 13.72 -1.72
CA ALA A 8 -0.35 14.45 -2.97
C ALA A 8 0.51 13.76 -4.04
N LYS A 9 1.54 12.98 -3.66
CA LYS A 9 2.41 12.27 -4.60
C LYS A 9 1.78 10.97 -5.13
N LEU A 10 0.94 10.31 -4.33
CA LEU A 10 0.44 8.96 -4.59
C LEU A 10 -1.04 8.90 -4.99
N ASP A 11 -1.83 9.91 -4.64
CA ASP A 11 -3.28 9.95 -4.94
C ASP A 11 -3.58 9.94 -6.44
N ILE A 12 -2.68 10.47 -7.28
CA ILE A 12 -2.91 10.71 -8.70
C ILE A 12 -1.90 9.95 -9.56
N ARG A 13 -2.40 9.20 -10.56
CA ARG A 13 -1.61 8.42 -11.55
C ARG A 13 -0.46 9.23 -12.16
N SER A 14 -0.77 10.40 -12.71
CA SER A 14 0.21 11.27 -13.38
C SER A 14 1.30 11.80 -12.45
N ARG A 15 1.05 11.89 -11.14
CA ARG A 15 2.06 12.28 -10.15
C ARG A 15 2.97 11.10 -9.79
N ARG A 16 2.38 9.90 -9.65
CA ARG A 16 3.17 8.66 -9.47
C ARG A 16 4.10 8.38 -10.64
N ALA A 17 3.67 8.67 -11.87
CA ALA A 17 4.49 8.53 -13.07
C ALA A 17 5.77 9.38 -13.04
N LYS A 18 5.76 10.52 -12.34
CA LYS A 18 6.91 11.43 -12.20
C LYS A 18 7.86 11.05 -11.07
N LEU A 19 7.53 10.02 -10.28
CA LEU A 19 8.39 9.58 -9.18
C LEU A 19 9.62 8.85 -9.70
N VAL A 20 10.75 9.09 -9.05
CA VAL A 20 12.02 8.43 -9.35
C VAL A 20 11.91 6.95 -8.98
N VAL A 21 12.34 6.07 -9.89
CA VAL A 21 12.53 4.64 -9.62
C VAL A 21 13.66 4.51 -8.62
N ARG A 22 13.38 3.93 -7.45
CA ARG A 22 14.36 3.72 -6.39
C ARG A 22 14.00 2.48 -5.57
N LEU A 23 14.98 1.94 -4.84
CA LEU A 23 14.78 0.77 -3.99
C LEU A 23 13.79 1.07 -2.84
N GLU A 24 13.84 2.28 -2.29
CA GLU A 24 12.99 2.67 -1.19
C GLU A 24 11.58 3.09 -1.64
N LEU A 25 10.57 2.50 -1.03
CA LEU A 25 9.18 2.79 -1.37
C LEU A 25 8.79 4.22 -0.97
N TYR A 26 7.77 4.74 -1.64
CA TYR A 26 7.11 5.96 -1.23
C TYR A 26 6.00 5.59 -0.24
N TRP A 27 6.27 5.79 1.05
CA TRP A 27 5.35 5.41 2.13
C TRP A 27 4.31 6.48 2.43
N THR A 28 3.12 6.03 2.82
CA THR A 28 2.08 6.82 3.47
C THR A 28 1.65 6.09 4.73
N VAL A 29 1.85 6.74 5.89
CA VAL A 29 1.40 6.20 7.17
C VAL A 29 -0.13 6.25 7.23
N ILE A 30 -0.75 5.13 7.61
CA ILE A 30 -2.19 4.96 7.73
C ILE A 30 -2.61 5.03 9.21
N SER A 31 -1.85 4.41 10.08
CA SER A 31 -1.99 4.45 11.54
C SER A 31 -0.64 4.15 12.20
N ALA A 32 -0.55 4.22 13.52
CA ALA A 32 0.66 3.86 14.25
C ALA A 32 1.14 2.46 13.84
N GLY A 33 2.40 2.36 13.39
CA GLY A 33 3.00 1.11 12.92
C GLY A 33 2.52 0.60 11.57
N CYS A 34 1.54 1.22 10.91
CA CYS A 34 0.94 0.73 9.67
C CYS A 34 1.08 1.74 8.53
N ALA A 35 1.59 1.31 7.39
CA ALA A 35 1.78 2.15 6.21
C ALA A 35 1.42 1.43 4.91
N VAL A 36 1.04 2.20 3.89
CA VAL A 36 0.95 1.74 2.50
C VAL A 36 2.08 2.37 1.71
N GLY A 37 2.80 1.54 0.95
CA GLY A 37 3.95 1.91 0.16
C GLY A 37 3.67 1.78 -1.31
N TYR A 38 4.20 2.71 -2.10
CA TYR A 38 4.27 2.60 -3.55
C TYR A 38 5.71 2.28 -3.97
N ARG A 39 5.91 1.12 -4.58
CA ARG A 39 7.18 0.78 -5.24
C ARG A 39 7.09 1.18 -6.70
N ARG A 40 7.85 2.20 -7.10
CA ARG A 40 7.92 2.64 -8.50
C ARG A 40 8.71 1.62 -9.32
N GLY A 41 8.11 1.06 -10.36
CA GLY A 41 8.79 0.27 -11.40
C GLY A 41 8.87 1.01 -12.72
N ALA A 42 9.60 0.44 -13.69
CA ALA A 42 9.78 1.03 -15.02
C ALA A 42 8.43 1.21 -15.75
N ASN A 43 7.56 0.21 -15.66
CA ASN A 43 6.27 0.15 -16.36
C ASN A 43 5.07 0.24 -15.40
N GLY A 44 5.17 1.08 -14.37
CA GLY A 44 4.14 1.16 -13.32
C GLY A 44 4.61 0.58 -11.99
N GLY A 45 3.85 0.85 -10.93
CA GLY A 45 4.24 0.46 -9.58
C GLY A 45 3.43 -0.66 -8.96
N THR A 46 3.88 -1.08 -7.80
CA THR A 46 3.22 -2.07 -6.93
C THR A 46 2.89 -1.42 -5.60
N TRP A 47 1.72 -1.72 -5.07
CA TRP A 47 1.34 -1.35 -3.71
C TRP A 47 1.83 -2.41 -2.72
N VAL A 48 2.35 -1.96 -1.59
CA VAL A 48 2.85 -2.80 -0.51
C VAL A 48 2.22 -2.31 0.80
N ALA A 49 1.75 -3.23 1.64
CA ALA A 49 1.41 -2.92 3.02
C ALA A 49 2.61 -3.17 3.91
N GLN A 50 2.78 -2.34 4.93
CA GLN A 50 3.79 -2.48 5.97
C GLN A 50 3.12 -2.38 7.32
N MET A 51 3.38 -3.33 8.19
CA MET A 51 2.99 -3.33 9.60
C MET A 51 4.22 -3.60 10.46
N ARG A 52 4.46 -2.76 11.46
CA ARG A 52 5.52 -2.94 12.44
C ARG A 52 4.90 -3.23 13.81
N ASP A 53 5.30 -4.34 14.40
CA ASP A 53 5.03 -4.65 15.81
C ASP A 53 6.22 -4.25 16.69
N SER A 54 6.20 -4.63 17.97
CA SER A 54 7.28 -4.30 18.93
C SER A 54 8.62 -4.96 18.61
N ALA A 55 8.64 -6.00 17.78
CA ALA A 55 9.82 -6.82 17.51
C ALA A 55 10.26 -6.78 16.04
N LYS A 56 9.32 -6.72 15.09
CA LYS A 56 9.57 -6.97 13.66
C LYS A 56 8.68 -6.12 12.76
N GLN A 57 9.15 -5.99 11.52
CA GLN A 57 8.41 -5.42 10.41
C GLN A 57 7.88 -6.56 9.52
N HIS A 58 6.63 -6.43 9.12
CA HIS A 58 5.91 -7.34 8.23
C HIS A 58 5.47 -6.54 7.01
N ASP A 59 5.89 -6.98 5.82
CA ASP A 59 5.53 -6.35 4.56
C ASP A 59 4.82 -7.37 3.66
N ASP A 60 3.84 -6.93 2.88
CA ASP A 60 3.17 -7.78 1.89
C ASP A 60 2.75 -6.99 0.65
N ALA A 61 2.88 -7.63 -0.52
CA ALA A 61 2.48 -7.04 -1.78
C ALA A 61 0.95 -7.09 -1.92
N LEU A 62 0.34 -5.92 -2.10
CA LEU A 62 -1.12 -5.82 -2.24
C LEU A 62 -1.59 -6.04 -3.68
N GLY A 63 -0.74 -5.67 -4.64
CA GLY A 63 -0.95 -5.84 -6.09
C GLY A 63 -0.45 -4.65 -6.91
N ALA A 64 -0.76 -4.64 -8.20
CA ALA A 64 -0.33 -3.58 -9.11
C ALA A 64 -1.06 -2.26 -8.84
N ALA A 65 -0.40 -1.15 -9.12
CA ALA A 65 -1.04 0.16 -9.15
C ALA A 65 -1.77 0.38 -10.47
N ASP A 66 -2.85 1.17 -10.42
CA ASP A 66 -3.65 1.59 -11.58
C ASP A 66 -2.93 2.61 -12.49
N ASP A 67 -1.61 2.48 -12.64
CA ASP A 67 -0.79 3.44 -13.39
C ASP A 67 -1.03 3.33 -14.91
N ASN A 68 -1.22 2.11 -15.43
CA ASN A 68 -1.35 1.85 -16.87
C ASN A 68 -2.71 1.22 -17.27
N ARG A 69 -3.49 0.76 -16.28
CA ARG A 69 -4.79 0.12 -16.48
C ARG A 69 -5.70 0.54 -15.34
N ASP A 70 -7.00 0.53 -15.60
CA ASP A 70 -7.98 0.84 -14.55
C ASP A 70 -7.98 -0.21 -13.45
N ALA A 71 -8.31 0.25 -12.24
CA ALA A 71 -8.37 -0.62 -11.09
C ALA A 71 -9.53 -1.60 -11.21
N ASP A 72 -9.22 -2.89 -11.07
CA ASP A 72 -10.18 -3.99 -11.14
C ASP A 72 -10.60 -4.48 -9.75
N SER A 73 -10.00 -3.95 -8.68
CA SER A 73 -10.17 -4.40 -7.29
C SER A 73 -9.74 -5.85 -7.01
N LEU A 74 -9.06 -6.50 -7.95
CA LEU A 74 -8.59 -7.89 -7.84
C LEU A 74 -7.06 -7.99 -7.92
N THR A 75 -6.47 -7.37 -8.93
CA THR A 75 -5.03 -7.38 -9.21
C THR A 75 -4.43 -5.99 -9.36
N VAL A 76 -5.25 -5.00 -9.76
CA VAL A 76 -4.89 -3.60 -9.99
C VAL A 76 -5.70 -2.70 -9.07
N PHE A 77 -5.01 -1.80 -8.37
CA PHE A 77 -5.62 -0.95 -7.34
C PHE A 77 -5.27 0.51 -7.54
N SER A 78 -6.29 1.37 -7.35
CA SER A 78 -6.08 2.78 -7.04
C SER A 78 -5.46 2.95 -5.66
N PHE A 79 -4.95 4.15 -5.36
CA PHE A 79 -4.40 4.45 -4.04
C PHE A 79 -5.43 4.27 -2.92
N ALA A 80 -6.68 4.66 -3.15
CA ALA A 80 -7.74 4.49 -2.16
C ALA A 80 -8.05 3.01 -1.89
N GLN A 81 -8.11 2.18 -2.94
CA GLN A 81 -8.31 0.74 -2.79
C GLN A 81 -7.09 0.05 -2.16
N ALA A 82 -5.87 0.50 -2.46
CA ALA A 82 -4.67 0.01 -1.81
C ALA A 82 -4.68 0.27 -0.31
N GLN A 83 -5.16 1.44 0.15
CA GLN A 83 -5.32 1.69 1.58
C GLN A 83 -6.34 0.75 2.23
N GLU A 84 -7.45 0.47 1.55
CA GLU A 84 -8.45 -0.44 2.10
C GLU A 84 -7.92 -1.87 2.20
N ARG A 85 -7.23 -2.33 1.15
CA ARG A 85 -6.59 -3.65 1.14
C ARG A 85 -5.48 -3.75 2.19
N ALA A 86 -4.73 -2.66 2.42
CA ALA A 86 -3.76 -2.58 3.51
C ALA A 86 -4.42 -2.72 4.88
N ARG A 87 -5.59 -2.10 5.11
CA ARG A 87 -6.34 -2.26 6.38
C ARG A 87 -6.79 -3.70 6.61
N VAL A 88 -7.27 -4.38 5.56
CA VAL A 88 -7.61 -5.81 5.63
C VAL A 88 -6.37 -6.64 5.98
N TYR A 89 -5.24 -6.36 5.34
CA TYR A 89 -3.97 -7.00 5.67
C TYR A 89 -3.57 -6.78 7.13
N PHE A 90 -3.65 -5.54 7.65
CA PHE A 90 -3.32 -5.23 9.04
C PHE A 90 -4.23 -5.98 10.02
N ALA A 91 -5.54 -6.00 9.78
CA ALA A 91 -6.49 -6.72 10.62
C ALA A 91 -6.19 -8.23 10.66
N ARG A 92 -5.89 -8.83 9.50
CA ARG A 92 -5.46 -10.23 9.41
C ARG A 92 -4.15 -10.46 10.18
N LYS A 93 -3.15 -9.61 9.98
CA LYS A 93 -1.83 -9.78 10.59
C LYS A 93 -1.88 -9.63 12.11
N VAL A 94 -2.70 -8.72 12.63
CA VAL A 94 -2.95 -8.60 14.08
C VAL A 94 -3.52 -9.90 14.66
N ARG A 95 -4.50 -10.52 13.99
CA ARG A 95 -5.11 -11.78 14.43
C ARG A 95 -4.12 -12.95 14.40
N GLU A 96 -3.34 -13.06 13.32
CA GLU A 96 -2.26 -14.05 13.19
C GLU A 96 -1.24 -13.91 14.34
N LEU A 97 -0.78 -12.68 14.63
CA LEU A 97 0.18 -12.42 15.70
C LEU A 97 -0.41 -12.66 17.10
N ALA A 98 -1.72 -12.58 17.25
CA ALA A 98 -2.43 -12.93 18.49
C ALA A 98 -2.72 -14.45 18.61
N GLY A 99 -2.36 -15.26 17.61
CA GLY A 99 -2.63 -16.70 17.59
C GLY A 99 -4.11 -17.06 17.40
N LEU A 100 -4.88 -16.19 16.76
CA LEU A 100 -6.33 -16.35 16.55
C LEU A 100 -6.70 -16.88 15.15
N ASP A 101 -5.70 -17.19 14.31
CA ASP A 101 -5.84 -17.75 12.97
C ASP A 101 -4.89 -18.96 12.80
#